data_AF-A0A3B4WSA2-F1
#
_entry.id   AF-A0A3B4WSA2-F1
#
_cell.length_a   1.000
_cell.length_b   1.000
_cell.length_c   1.000
_cell.angle_alpha   90.00
_cell.angle_beta   90.00
_cell.angle_gamma   90.00
#
_symmetry.space_group_name_H-M   'P 1'
#
loop_
_entity.id
_entity.type
_entity.pdbx_description
1 polymer ?
#
loop_
_entity_poly.entity_id
_entity_poly.type
_entity_poly.pdbx_seq_one_letter_code
_entity_poly.pdbx_strand_id
1 'polypeptide(L)' 'MATAAWYHRDISRVHAEDLLARAGRDGSYLVRDSESVPGAYALCLL' A
#
# COMPACT_ATOMS: atom_id res chain seq x y z
N MET A 1 4.69 -2.11 -19.83
CA MET A 1 5.44 -1.51 -18.72
C MET A 1 5.06 -2.28 -17.45
N ALA A 2 6.02 -2.95 -16.81
CA ALA A 2 5.74 -3.70 -15.59
C ALA A 2 5.37 -2.71 -14.48
N THR A 3 4.19 -2.88 -13.90
CA THR A 3 3.81 -2.15 -12.69
C THR A 3 4.73 -2.60 -11.58
N ALA A 4 5.38 -1.66 -10.90
CA ALA A 4 6.27 -1.99 -9.81
C ALA A 4 5.49 -2.78 -8.74
N ALA A 5 6.01 -3.92 -8.31
CA ALA A 5 5.30 -4.87 -7.44
C ALA A 5 4.94 -4.30 -6.05
N TRP A 6 5.51 -3.14 -5.69
CA TRP A 6 5.25 -2.42 -4.45
C TRP A 6 4.16 -1.34 -4.57
N TYR A 7 3.66 -1.03 -5.78
CA TYR A 7 2.62 -0.02 -5.98
C TYR A 7 1.28 -0.66 -6.29
N HIS A 8 0.35 -0.53 -5.35
CA HIS A 8 -0.96 -1.19 -5.36
C HIS A 8 -2.10 -0.29 -5.84
N ARG A 9 -1.83 0.99 -6.17
CA ARG A 9 -2.82 1.94 -6.71
C ARG A 9 -4.02 2.10 -5.78
N ASP A 10 -5.23 1.92 -6.30
CA ASP A 10 -6.52 2.17 -5.63
C ASP A 10 -6.94 1.01 -4.72
N ILE A 11 -6.12 0.71 -3.71
CA ILE A 11 -6.54 -0.14 -2.59
C ILE A 11 -6.88 0.72 -1.39
N SER A 12 -7.88 0.29 -0.61
CA SER A 12 -8.25 0.98 0.62
C SER A 12 -7.18 0.82 1.70
N ARG A 13 -7.20 1.71 2.70
CA ARG A 13 -6.35 1.58 3.90
C ARG A 13 -6.47 0.19 4.54
N VAL A 14 -7.70 -0.29 4.72
CA VAL A 14 -7.97 -1.59 5.39
C VAL A 14 -7.38 -2.74 4.60
N HIS A 15 -7.47 -2.70 3.26
CA HIS A 15 -6.87 -3.73 2.42
C HIS A 15 -5.33 -3.71 2.50
N ALA A 16 -4.71 -2.52 2.60
CA ALA A 16 -3.27 -2.40 2.80
C ALA A 16 -2.83 -2.99 4.16
N GLU A 17 -3.58 -2.71 5.23
CA GLU A 17 -3.35 -3.28 6.57
C GLU A 17 -3.43 -4.82 6.54
N ASP A 18 -4.44 -5.38 5.86
CA ASP A 18 -4.59 -6.84 5.71
C ASP A 18 -3.42 -7.48 4.96
N LEU A 19 -2.94 -6.85 3.88
CA LEU A 19 -1.79 -7.36 3.11
C LEU A 19 -0.51 -7.37 3.93
N LEU A 20 -0.27 -6.28 4.69
CA LEU A 20 0.89 -6.16 5.56
C LEU A 20 0.82 -7.17 6.72
N ALA A 21 -0.34 -7.33 7.35
CA ALA A 21 -0.56 -8.33 8.40
C ALA A 21 -0.31 -9.76 7.90
N ARG A 22 -0.73 -10.08 6.66
CA ARG A 22 -0.46 -11.37 6.02
C ARG A 22 1.02 -11.58 5.69
N ALA A 23 1.75 -10.51 5.35
CA ALA A 23 3.19 -10.59 5.10
C ALA A 23 3.97 -10.91 6.38
N GLY A 24 3.51 -10.40 7.54
CA GLY A 24 3.99 -10.79 8.87
C GLY A 24 5.49 -10.57 9.10
N ARG A 25 6.09 -9.62 8.38
CA ARG A 25 7.53 -9.33 8.41
C ARG A 25 7.73 -7.84 8.62
N ASP A 26 8.48 -7.49 9.66
CA ASP A 26 8.86 -6.11 9.96
C ASP A 26 9.53 -5.44 8.76
N GLY A 27 9.14 -4.20 8.47
CA GLY A 27 9.64 -3.45 7.33
C GLY A 27 9.02 -3.85 5.99
N SER A 28 8.00 -4.72 5.99
CA SER A 28 7.14 -4.90 4.82
C SER A 28 6.46 -3.57 4.51
N TYR A 29 6.38 -3.23 3.23
CA TYR A 29 5.79 -1.97 2.80
C TYR A 29 5.04 -2.11 1.48
N LEU A 30 4.13 -1.17 1.25
CA LEU A 30 3.50 -0.94 -0.05
C LEU A 30 3.14 0.53 -0.21
N VAL A 31 2.94 0.95 -1.45
CA VAL A 31 2.45 2.28 -1.80
C VAL A 31 1.08 2.15 -2.44
N ARG A 32 0.15 3.04 -2.07
CA ARG A 32 -1.19 3.13 -2.64
C ARG A 32 -1.57 4.58 -2.93
N ASP A 33 -2.65 4.79 -3.65
CA ASP A 33 -3.25 6.12 -3.82
C ASP A 33 -3.91 6.56 -2.51
N SER A 34 -3.82 7.86 -2.22
CA SER A 34 -4.42 8.44 -1.02
C SER A 34 -5.93 8.56 -1.18
N GLU A 35 -6.69 8.03 -0.21
CA GLU A 35 -8.15 8.15 -0.16
C GLU A 35 -8.59 9.56 0.26
N SER A 36 -7.73 10.33 0.94
CA SER A 36 -8.08 11.64 1.50
C SER A 36 -7.58 12.81 0.67
N VAL A 37 -6.52 12.61 -0.13
CA VAL A 37 -5.87 13.69 -0.90
C VAL A 37 -5.73 13.24 -2.35
N PRO A 38 -6.55 13.77 -3.28
CA PRO A 38 -6.46 13.43 -4.69
C PRO A 38 -5.05 13.69 -5.27
N GLY A 39 -4.51 12.70 -5.97
CA GLY A 39 -3.19 12.76 -6.59
C GLY A 39 -2.00 12.57 -5.63
N ALA A 40 -2.26 12.36 -4.34
CA ALA A 40 -1.22 11.97 -3.39
C ALA A 40 -1.12 10.45 -3.22
N TYR A 41 0.01 10.01 -2.66
CA TYR A 41 0.28 8.61 -2.34
C TYR A 41 0.33 8.41 -0.82
N ALA A 42 0.00 7.21 -0.38
CA ALA A 42 0.21 6.74 0.98
C ALA A 42 1.23 5.60 0.98
N LEU A 43 2.28 5.75 1.82
CA LEU A 43 3.20 4.67 2.16
C LEU A 43 2.65 3.94 3.38
N CYS A 44 2.46 2.63 3.26
CA CYS A 44 2.04 1.76 4.35
C CYS A 44 3.21 0.85 4.74
N LEU A 45 3.52 0.78 6.03
CA LEU A 45 4.62 -0.01 6.60
C LEU A 45 4.06 -0.88 7.73
N LEU A 46 4.54 -2.12 7.83
CA LEU A 46 4.37 -2.96 9.01
C LEU A 46 5.49 -2.70 10.03
#